data_AF-A0A0D5A2L0-F1
#
_entry.id   AF-A0A0D5A2L0-F1
#
_cell.length_a   1.000
_cell.length_b   1.000
_cell.length_c   1.000
_cell.angle_alpha   90.00
_cell.angle_beta   90.00
_cell.angle_gamma   90.00
#
_symmetry.space_group_name_H-M   'P 1'
#
loop_
_entity.id
_entity.type
_entity.pdbx_description
1 polymer ?
#
loop_
_entity_poly.entity_id
_entity_poly.type
_entity_poly.pdbx_seq_one_letter_code
_entity_poly.pdbx_strand_id
1 'polypeptide(L)'
;MLPEDLCKRLSELAERESRTVSNMAKVLIQEGVKYHELKESSASKELETKEIKTQNFINALEKQKTQRLKGIPKRLKFKRN
;
A
#
# COMPACT_ATOMS: atom_id res chain seq x y z
N MET A 1 10.63 -24.68 -20.62
CA MET A 1 10.26 -25.87 -19.80
C MET A 1 10.01 -25.39 -18.39
N LEU A 2 8.95 -25.86 -17.73
CA LEU A 2 8.69 -25.56 -16.31
C LEU A 2 9.80 -26.17 -15.44
N PRO A 3 10.20 -25.53 -14.32
CA PRO A 3 11.15 -26.12 -13.38
C PRO A 3 10.65 -27.48 -12.86
N GLU A 4 11.55 -28.45 -12.76
CA GLU A 4 11.21 -29.82 -12.35
C GLU A 4 10.59 -29.88 -10.94
N ASP A 5 11.15 -29.10 -10.01
CA ASP A 5 10.62 -28.96 -8.66
C ASP A 5 9.17 -28.46 -8.62
N LEU A 6 8.81 -27.57 -9.56
CA LEU A 6 7.46 -27.01 -9.64
C LEU A 6 6.48 -28.05 -10.18
N CYS A 7 6.87 -28.82 -11.20
CA CYS A 7 6.07 -29.95 -11.70
C CYS A 7 5.82 -31.00 -10.62
N LYS A 8 6.83 -31.29 -9.79
CA LYS A 8 6.68 -32.21 -8.65
C LYS A 8 5.64 -31.72 -7.65
N ARG A 9 5.73 -30.46 -7.23
CA ARG A 9 4.75 -29.84 -6.32
C ARG A 9 3.33 -29.81 -6.90
N LEU A 10 3.20 -29.50 -8.19
CA LEU A 10 1.90 -29.53 -8.88
C LEU A 10 1.32 -30.94 -8.94
N SER A 11 2.16 -31.96 -9.11
CA SER A 11 1.73 -33.37 -9.10
C SER A 11 1.20 -33.79 -7.73
N GLU A 12 1.92 -33.45 -6.65
CA GLU A 12 1.48 -33.73 -5.28
C GLU A 12 0.14 -33.04 -4.95
N LEU A 13 -0.06 -31.80 -5.39
CA LEU A 13 -1.32 -31.07 -5.20
C LEU A 13 -2.46 -31.68 -6.03
N ALA A 14 -2.16 -32.04 -7.28
CA ALA A 14 -3.13 -32.64 -8.19
C ALA A 14 -3.62 -34.00 -7.65
N GLU A 15 -2.72 -34.83 -7.13
CA GLU A 15 -3.06 -36.10 -6.47
C GLU A 15 -3.97 -35.89 -5.25
N ARG A 16 -3.63 -34.93 -4.37
CA ARG A 16 -4.43 -34.63 -3.17
C ARG A 16 -5.86 -34.19 -3.50
N GLU A 17 -6.04 -33.46 -4.59
CA GLU A 17 -7.34 -32.94 -5.03
C GLU A 17 -8.05 -33.83 -6.07
N SER A 18 -7.51 -35.02 -6.37
CA SER A 18 -8.03 -35.91 -7.43
C SER A 18 -8.20 -35.22 -8.79
N ARG A 19 -7.23 -34.39 -9.16
CA ARG A 19 -7.19 -33.61 -10.41
C ARG A 19 -5.97 -33.97 -11.25
N THR A 20 -5.96 -33.55 -12.51
CA THR A 20 -4.75 -33.65 -13.35
C THR A 20 -3.81 -32.47 -13.07
N VAL A 21 -2.51 -32.68 -13.27
CA VAL A 21 -1.47 -31.63 -13.15
C VAL A 21 -1.81 -30.41 -14.03
N SER A 22 -2.31 -30.64 -15.25
CA SER A 22 -2.72 -29.56 -16.16
C SER A 22 -3.90 -28.76 -15.63
N ASN A 23 -4.90 -29.41 -15.02
CA ASN A 23 -6.05 -28.73 -14.44
C ASN A 23 -5.63 -27.92 -13.21
N MET A 24 -4.79 -28.50 -12.35
CA MET A 24 -4.22 -27.81 -11.19
C MET A 24 -3.44 -26.57 -11.60
N ALA A 25 -2.55 -26.69 -12.59
CA ALA A 25 -1.80 -25.55 -13.12
C ALA A 25 -2.73 -24.45 -13.65
N LYS A 26 -3.78 -24.81 -14.40
CA LYS A 26 -4.75 -23.85 -14.92
C LYS A 26 -5.47 -23.09 -13.80
N VAL A 27 -5.94 -23.78 -12.77
CA VAL A 27 -6.67 -23.17 -11.65
C VAL A 27 -5.76 -22.22 -10.87
N LEU A 28 -4.55 -22.67 -10.51
CA LEU A 28 -3.60 -21.84 -9.76
C LEU A 28 -3.18 -20.59 -10.53
N ILE A 29 -3.00 -20.70 -11.86
CA ILE A 29 -2.72 -19.54 -12.71
C ILE A 29 -3.93 -18.57 -12.69
N GLN A 30 -5.16 -19.08 -12.85
CA GLN A 30 -6.35 -18.23 -12.82
C GLN A 30 -6.55 -17.51 -11.49
N GLU A 31 -6.32 -18.21 -10.37
CA GLU A 31 -6.38 -17.63 -9.03
C GLU A 31 -5.26 -16.60 -8.82
N GLY A 32 -4.05 -16.91 -9.29
CA GLY A 32 -2.90 -16.00 -9.25
C GLY A 32 -3.14 -14.70 -10.02
N VAL A 33 -3.74 -14.77 -11.22
CA VAL A 33 -4.10 -13.59 -12.02
C VAL A 33 -5.13 -12.73 -11.27
N LYS A 34 -6.21 -13.34 -10.77
CA LYS A 34 -7.24 -12.62 -9.99
C LYS A 34 -6.65 -11.96 -8.75
N TYR A 35 -5.78 -12.66 -8.03
CA TYR A 35 -5.11 -12.11 -6.85
C TYR A 35 -4.23 -10.90 -7.21
N HIS A 36 -3.51 -10.96 -8.34
CA HIS A 36 -2.67 -9.86 -8.79
C HIS A 36 -3.50 -8.63 -9.17
N GLU A 37 -4.57 -8.79 -9.94
CA GLU A 37 -5.48 -7.71 -10.34
C GLU A 37 -6.12 -7.03 -9.11
N LEU A 38 -6.56 -7.83 -8.14
CA LEU A 38 -7.10 -7.31 -6.88
C LEU A 38 -6.05 -6.53 -6.10
N LYS A 39 -4.82 -7.04 -6.01
CA LYS A 39 -3.71 -6.40 -5.30
C LYS A 39 -3.30 -5.07 -5.96
N GLU A 40 -3.26 -5.00 -7.27
CA GLU A 40 -3.01 -3.74 -7.98
C GLU A 40 -4.13 -2.74 -7.73
N SER A 41 -5.39 -3.19 -7.74
CA SER A 41 -6.54 -2.32 -7.45
C SER A 41 -6.61 -1.82 -6.01
N SER A 42 -6.08 -2.57 -5.04
CA SER A 42 -6.04 -2.16 -3.63
C SER A 42 -4.83 -1.27 -3.36
N ALA A 43 -3.67 -1.59 -3.94
CA ALA A 43 -2.47 -0.77 -3.83
C ALA A 43 -2.68 0.62 -4.44
N SER A 44 -3.35 0.72 -5.59
CA SER A 44 -3.71 2.01 -6.20
C SER A 44 -4.66 2.82 -5.29
N LYS A 45 -5.69 2.18 -4.72
CA LYS A 45 -6.59 2.83 -3.75
C LYS A 45 -5.87 3.29 -2.48
N GLU A 46 -4.93 2.51 -1.95
CA GLU A 46 -4.13 2.92 -0.80
C GLU A 46 -3.26 4.15 -1.12
N LEU A 47 -2.66 4.20 -2.31
CA LEU A 47 -1.89 5.36 -2.76
C LEU A 47 -2.79 6.59 -2.92
N GLU A 48 -3.95 6.46 -3.58
CA GLU A 48 -4.92 7.55 -3.73
C GLU A 48 -5.40 8.08 -2.37
N THR A 49 -5.72 7.20 -1.42
CA THR A 49 -6.14 7.65 -0.07
C THR A 49 -5.03 8.35 0.70
N LYS A 50 -3.77 7.94 0.53
CA LYS A 50 -2.61 8.63 1.12
C LYS A 50 -2.41 10.00 0.48
N GLU A 51 -2.52 10.10 -0.84
CA GLU A 51 -2.43 11.37 -1.55
C GLU A 51 -3.52 12.34 -1.10
N ILE A 52 -4.78 11.89 -1.02
CA ILE A 52 -5.91 12.70 -0.54
C ILE A 52 -5.68 13.17 0.90
N LYS A 53 -5.21 12.29 1.81
CA LYS A 53 -4.88 12.67 3.19
C LYS A 53 -3.78 13.73 3.24
N THR A 54 -2.76 13.59 2.40
CA THR A 54 -1.64 14.53 2.33
C THR A 54 -2.09 15.90 1.82
N GLN A 55 -2.90 15.92 0.76
CA GLN A 55 -3.50 17.16 0.23
C GLN A 55 -4.38 17.85 1.27
N ASN A 56 -5.21 17.10 1.99
CA ASN A 56 -6.03 17.64 3.07
C ASN A 56 -5.18 18.24 4.20
N PHE A 57 -4.06 17.62 4.54
CA PHE A 57 -3.11 18.12 5.55
C PHE A 57 -2.45 19.44 5.11
N ILE A 58 -1.98 19.52 3.86
CA ILE A 58 -1.41 20.75 3.29
C ILE A 58 -2.44 21.88 3.31
N ASN A 59 -3.65 21.62 2.82
CA ASN A 59 -4.75 22.59 2.82
C ASN A 59 -5.10 23.09 4.24
N ALA A 60 -5.00 22.22 5.25
CA ALA A 60 -5.23 22.60 6.64
C ALA A 60 -4.14 23.54 7.17
N LEU A 61 -2.87 23.26 6.84
CA LEU A 61 -1.74 24.12 7.21
C LEU A 61 -1.79 25.49 6.52
N GLU A 62 -2.14 25.53 5.23
CA GLU A 62 -2.26 26.79 4.49
C GLU A 62 -3.37 27.70 5.03
N LYS A 63 -4.49 27.11 5.47
CA LYS A 63 -5.60 27.84 6.09
C LYS A 63 -5.32 28.25 7.54
N GLN A 64 -4.32 27.66 8.18
CA GLN A 64 -3.99 27.96 9.56
C GLN A 64 -3.37 29.36 9.66
N LYS A 65 -4.03 30.27 10.39
CA LYS A 65 -3.50 31.62 10.64
C LYS A 65 -2.16 31.53 11.38
N THR A 66 -1.17 32.26 10.89
CA THR A 66 0.16 32.37 11.48
C THR A 66 0.10 33.12 12.80
N GLN A 67 -0.16 32.40 13.89
CA GLN A 67 -0.15 32.97 15.23
C GLN A 67 1.17 32.62 15.94
N ARG A 68 1.68 33.55 16.75
CA ARG A 68 2.85 33.28 17.59
C ARG A 68 2.57 32.05 18.46
N LEU A 69 3.46 31.06 18.40
CA LEU A 69 3.42 29.92 19.31
C LEU A 69 3.44 30.44 20.76
N LYS A 70 2.50 29.95 21.57
CA LYS A 70 2.42 30.32 23.00
C LYS A 70 3.73 29.88 23.66
N GLY A 71 4.45 30.82 24.29
CA GLY A 71 5.66 30.53 25.08
C GLY A 71 6.96 31.15 24.58
N ILE A 72 7.01 31.81 23.42
CA ILE A 72 8.25 32.48 22.97
C ILE A 72 8.47 33.77 23.80
N PRO A 73 9.65 33.96 24.43
CA PRO A 73 9.92 35.12 25.26
C PRO A 73 9.79 36.43 24.46
N LYS A 74 9.11 37.41 25.04
CA LYS A 74 9.03 38.76 24.47
C LYS A 74 10.39 39.44 24.63
N ARG A 75 10.95 39.97 23.54
CA ARG A 75 12.18 40.78 23.55
C ARG A 75 11.95 41.98 24.49
N LEU A 76 12.67 42.03 25.60
CA LEU A 76 12.68 43.20 26.49
C LEU A 76 13.53 44.29 25.82
N LYS A 77 12.95 45.48 25.64
CA LYS A 77 13.70 46.68 25.24
C LYS A 77 14.04 47.48 26.49
N PHE A 78 15.33 47.67 26.76
CA PHE A 78 15.78 48.61 27.78
C PHE A 78 15.58 50.04 27.28
N LYS A 79 14.88 50.88 28.06
CA LYS A 79 14.84 52.33 27.83
C LYS A 79 16.16 52.93 28.33
N ARG A 80 16.75 53.81 27.51
CA ARG A 80 17.92 54.60 27.89
C ARG A 80 17.42 55.86 28.62
N ASN A 81 17.94 56.09 29.82
CA ASN A 81 17.74 57.33 30.58
C ASN A 81 18.68 58.41 30.04
#